data_AF-R6IGW0-F1
#
_entry.id   AF-R6IGW0-F1
#
_cell.length_a   1.000
_cell.length_b   1.000
_cell.length_c   1.000
_cell.angle_alpha   90.00
_cell.angle_beta   90.00
_cell.angle_gamma   90.00
#
_symmetry.space_group_name_H-M   'P 1'
#
loop_
_entity.id
_entity.type
_entity.pdbx_description
1 polymer ?
#
loop_
_entity_poly.entity_id
_entity_poly.type
_entity_poly.pdbx_seq_one_letter_code
_entity_poly.pdbx_strand_id
1 'polypeptide(L)' 'MHITYRPKGVCSQLFEIDVENGIIEKVEVKGGCSGNLQGISRLLVGMKAEDAAANWRVYAADSRQHRAPISYPKH' A
#
# COMPACT_ATOMS: atom_id res chain seq x y z
N MET A 1 0.41 13.21 -9.92
CA MET A 1 1.64 12.50 -10.34
C MET A 1 1.31 11.04 -10.52
N HIS A 2 1.68 10.44 -11.65
CA HIS A 2 1.50 9.01 -11.90
C HIS A 2 2.85 8.30 -11.83
N ILE A 3 2.91 7.18 -11.09
CA ILE A 3 4.13 6.40 -10.88
C ILE A 3 3.88 4.98 -11.36
N THR A 4 4.77 4.51 -12.24
CA THR A 4 4.75 3.13 -12.73
C THR A 4 6.01 2.42 -12.27
N TYR A 5 5.86 1.29 -11.59
CA TYR A 5 6.98 0.50 -11.07
C TYR A 5 6.85 -0.99 -11.42
N ARG A 6 7.93 -1.58 -11.91
CA ARG A 6 8.02 -3.01 -12.23
C ARG A 6 8.99 -3.69 -11.28
N PRO A 7 8.51 -4.43 -10.28
CA PRO A 7 9.38 -5.08 -9.31
C PRO A 7 10.10 -6.27 -9.96
N LYS A 8 11.21 -6.69 -9.36
CA LYS A 8 11.97 -7.89 -9.76
C LYS A 8 12.01 -8.87 -8.59
N GLY A 9 11.97 -10.17 -8.89
CA GLY A 9 12.07 -11.23 -7.88
C GLY A 9 10.79 -11.49 -7.07
N VAL A 10 9.64 -10.98 -7.51
CA VAL A 10 8.32 -11.21 -6.89
C VAL A 10 7.28 -11.57 -7.95
N CYS A 11 6.11 -12.07 -7.53
CA CYS A 11 5.05 -12.48 -8.45
C CYS A 11 4.22 -11.32 -9.03
N SER A 12 4.22 -10.15 -8.39
CA SER A 12 3.61 -8.93 -8.92
C SER A 12 4.40 -8.44 -10.15
N GLN A 13 3.70 -7.94 -11.17
CA GLN A 13 4.32 -7.59 -12.45
C GLN A 13 4.36 -6.08 -12.70
N LEU A 14 3.40 -5.34 -12.17
CA LEU A 14 3.31 -3.89 -12.33
C LEU A 14 2.59 -3.25 -11.14
N PHE A 15 3.08 -2.09 -10.73
CA PHE A 15 2.43 -1.18 -9.81
C PHE A 15 2.16 0.13 -10.54
N GLU A 16 0.93 0.61 -10.46
CA GLU A 16 0.49 1.92 -10.95
C GLU A 16 -0.07 2.69 -9.76
N ILE A 17 0.53 3.86 -9.47
CA ILE A 17 0.21 4.66 -8.28
C ILE A 17 -0.06 6.10 -8.71
N ASP A 18 -1.22 6.61 -8.33
CA ASP A 18 -1.59 8.00 -8.51
C ASP A 18 -1.45 8.76 -7.19
N VAL A 19 -0.70 9.86 -7.22
CA VAL A 19 -0.47 10.74 -6.08
C VAL A 19 -0.87 12.16 -6.42
N GLU A 20 -1.77 12.75 -5.65
CA GLU A 20 -2.23 14.12 -5.80
C GLU A 20 -2.00 14.89 -4.49
N ASN A 21 -1.33 16.04 -4.56
CA ASN A 21 -1.01 16.87 -3.38
C ASN A 21 -0.32 16.09 -2.23
N GLY A 22 0.48 15.08 -2.58
CA GLY A 22 1.16 14.19 -1.63
C GLY A 22 0.30 13.06 -1.06
N ILE A 23 -0.98 12.99 -1.41
CA ILE A 23 -1.94 11.95 -1.03
C ILE A 23 -2.01 10.89 -2.12
N ILE A 24 -2.02 9.61 -1.72
CA ILE A 24 -2.21 8.49 -2.62
C ILE A 24 -3.70 8.38 -2.96
N GLU A 25 -4.06 8.64 -4.21
CA GLU A 25 -5.45 8.56 -4.69
C GLU A 25 -5.79 7.15 -5.18
N LYS A 26 -4.80 6.45 -5.78
CA LYS A 26 -5.00 5.12 -6.33
C LYS A 26 -3.73 4.29 -6.26
N VAL A 27 -3.90 3.00 -5.98
CA VAL A 27 -2.86 1.98 -6.12
C VAL A 27 -3.45 0.78 -6.87
N GLU A 28 -2.86 0.43 -8.00
CA GLU A 28 -3.22 -0.75 -8.78
C GLU A 28 -2.01 -1.66 -8.93
N VAL A 29 -2.20 -2.96 -8.71
CA VAL A 29 -1.16 -3.98 -8.90
C VAL A 29 -1.63 -4.95 -9.95
N LYS A 30 -0.87 -5.08 -11.05
CA LYS A 30 -1.12 -6.08 -12.10
C LYS A 30 -0.19 -7.26 -11.90
N GLY A 31 -0.76 -8.46 -12.03
CA GLY A 31 -0.06 -9.72 -11.76
C GLY A 31 0.17 -10.00 -10.27
N GLY A 32 0.49 -11.25 -9.93
CA GLY A 32 0.68 -11.72 -8.56
C GLY A 32 -0.54 -12.43 -7.97
N CYS A 33 -0.41 -12.91 -6.74
CA CYS A 33 -1.48 -13.61 -6.02
C CYS A 33 -2.62 -12.66 -5.64
N SER A 34 -3.87 -13.05 -5.92
CA SER A 34 -5.05 -12.19 -5.89
C SER A 34 -5.53 -11.71 -4.50
N GLY A 35 -4.90 -12.13 -3.39
CA GLY A 35 -5.35 -11.77 -2.04
C GLY A 35 -4.70 -10.48 -1.51
N ASN A 36 -3.48 -10.62 -0.98
CA ASN A 36 -2.85 -9.58 -0.17
C ASN A 36 -2.58 -8.28 -0.93
N LEU A 37 -2.23 -8.37 -2.21
CA LEU A 37 -1.90 -7.19 -3.02
C LEU A 37 -3.11 -6.26 -3.15
N GLN A 38 -4.30 -6.82 -3.41
CA GLN A 38 -5.53 -6.02 -3.52
C GLN A 38 -5.95 -5.40 -2.17
N GLY A 39 -5.70 -6.12 -1.07
CA GLY A 39 -5.96 -5.61 0.28
C GLY A 39 -5.04 -4.45 0.65
N ILE A 40 -3.73 -4.60 0.42
CA ILE A 40 -2.73 -3.56 0.71
C ILE A 40 -2.99 -2.31 -0.14
N SER A 41 -3.30 -2.47 -1.44
CA SER A 41 -3.62 -1.33 -2.31
C SER A 41 -4.72 -0.44 -1.75
N ARG A 42 -5.76 -1.02 -1.16
CA ARG A 42 -6.89 -0.27 -0.58
C ARG A 42 -6.53 0.44 0.72
N LEU A 43 -5.61 -0.12 1.51
CA LEU A 43 -5.17 0.48 2.77
C LEU A 43 -4.33 1.74 2.56
N LEU A 44 -3.66 1.86 1.42
CA LEU A 44 -2.76 2.97 1.10
C LEU A 44 -3.50 4.20 0.54
N VAL A 45 -4.71 4.03 0.00
CA VAL A 45 -5.49 5.14 -0.56
C VAL A 45 -5.91 6.11 0.56
N GLY A 46 -5.74 7.40 0.33
CA GLY A 46 -6.00 8.48 1.29
C GLY A 46 -4.86 8.78 2.25
N MET A 47 -3.77 8.00 2.23
CA MET A 47 -2.57 8.27 3.02
C MET A 47 -1.63 9.23 2.29
N LYS A 48 -0.85 10.03 3.05
CA LYS A 48 0.32 10.71 2.48
C LYS A 48 1.36 9.68 2.07
N ALA A 49 1.97 9.87 0.90
CA ALA A 49 2.97 8.94 0.37
C ALA A 49 4.16 8.74 1.32
N GLU A 50 4.56 9.79 2.03
CA GLU A 50 5.64 9.76 3.04
C GLU A 50 5.24 8.91 4.25
N ASP A 51 4.03 9.10 4.77
CA ASP A 51 3.51 8.32 5.91
C ASP A 51 3.33 6.85 5.55
N ALA A 52 2.87 6.56 4.34
CA ALA A 52 2.76 5.19 3.82
C ALA A 52 4.13 4.50 3.81
N ALA A 53 5.18 5.18 3.32
CA ALA A 53 6.54 4.65 3.28
C ALA A 53 7.16 4.50 4.68
N ALA A 54 6.92 5.46 5.58
CA ALA A 54 7.42 5.43 6.96
C ALA A 54 6.77 4.29 7.77
N ASN A 55 5.45 4.11 7.65
CA ASN A 55 4.70 3.10 8.38
C ASN A 55 4.95 1.68 7.87
N TRP A 56 5.24 1.49 6.57
CA TRP A 56 5.54 0.17 6.00
C TRP A 56 6.74 -0.52 6.67
N ARG A 57 7.70 0.27 7.17
CA ARG A 57 8.89 -0.22 7.87
C ARG A 57 8.57 -0.77 9.27
N VAL A 58 7.48 -0.31 9.89
CA VAL A 58 6.98 -0.81 11.18
C VAL A 58 6.24 -2.13 11.01
N TYR A 59 5.42 -2.26 9.95
CA TYR A 59 4.67 -3.51 9.68
C TYR A 59 5.56 -4.71 9.31
N ALA A 60 6.74 -4.48 8.70
CA ALA A 60 7.67 -5.55 8.35
C ALA A 60 8.57 -5.99 9.53
N ALA A 61 8.75 -5.15 10.54
CA ALA A 61 9.68 -5.38 11.64
C ALA A 61 9.02 -5.95 12.90
N ASP A 62 7.71 -5.81 13.08
CA ASP A 62 7.06 -6.13 14.34
C ASP A 62 5.95 -7.19 14.24
N SER A 63 6.32 -8.43 14.54
CA SER A 63 5.38 -9.56 14.74
C SER A 63 4.83 -9.62 16.17
N ARG A 64 5.22 -8.69 17.07
CA ARG A 64 4.85 -8.73 18.49
C ARG A 64 4.75 -7.32 19.06
N GLN A 65 3.52 -6.78 19.03
CA GLN A 65 3.01 -5.62 19.78
C GLN A 65 2.96 -4.29 19.03
N HIS A 66 1.95 -4.12 18.18
CA HIS A 66 0.92 -3.09 18.41
C HIS A 66 -0.33 -3.43 17.59
N ARG A 67 -1.47 -3.45 18.27
CA ARG A 67 -2.78 -3.52 17.63
C ARG A 67 -2.92 -2.24 16.82
N ALA A 68 -2.70 -2.30 15.51
CA ALA A 68 -2.93 -1.15 14.63
C ALA A 68 -4.34 -0.62 14.90
N PRO A 69 -4.55 0.69 15.09
CA PRO A 69 -5.88 1.26 15.08
C PRO A 69 -6.33 1.33 13.62
N ILE A 70 -6.52 0.18 12.98
CA ILE A 70 -7.39 0.06 11.81
C ILE A 70 -8.82 0.17 12.34
N SER A 71 -9.23 1.38 12.72
CA SER A 71 -10.65 1.69 12.78
C SER A 71 -11.14 1.75 11.34
N TYR A 72 -11.63 0.61 10.83
CA TYR A 72 -12.54 0.64 9.70
C TYR A 72 -13.67 1.64 10.04
N PRO A 73 -14.07 2.54 9.13
CA PRO A 73 -15.33 3.24 9.31
C PRO A 73 -16.41 2.17 9.48
N LYS A 74 -16.99 2.09 10.67
CA LYS A 74 -18.11 1.20 10.93
C LYS A 74 -19.33 1.81 10.24
N HIS A 75 -19.85 1.12 9.25
CA HIS A 75 -21.24 1.30 8.82
C HIS A 75 -22.18 0.84 9.93
#